data_AF-A0A2K9CD04-F1
#
_entry.id   AF-A0A2K9CD04-F1
#
_cell.length_a   1.000
_cell.length_b   1.000
_cell.length_c   1.000
_cell.angle_alpha   90.00
_cell.angle_beta   90.00
_cell.angle_gamma   90.00
#
_symmetry.space_group_name_H-M   'P 1'
#
loop_
_entity.id
_entity.type
_entity.pdbx_description
1 polymer ?
#
loop_
_entity_poly.entity_id
_entity_poly.type
_entity_poly.pdbx_seq_one_letter_code
_entity_poly.pdbx_strand_id
1 'polypeptide(L)'
;MGQNSKVKRDARKKKEKKQQLRPKAVHQPAISFADVMMGSGVLFDTLDTPSDINQHVIEFCRSISSEAPFFIDSEPEPWSRAGCCDLNVAEYARLNGGRIVCGYRIWYNGSFYIEAERHAIWTDGTSFRDVSFIEDGTVRVLFLPDLLEKQQDLAMNLLKIRKTFDERYEPLVKYHRSMDRPAPTVSAEVAWSISPTYEQFSAF
;
A
#
# COMPACT_ATOMS: atom_id res chain seq x y z
N MET A 1 -22.84 -62.45 10.32
CA MET A 1 -21.58 -61.69 10.49
C MET A 1 -21.32 -60.88 9.22
N GLY A 2 -21.46 -59.53 9.21
CA GLY A 2 -21.29 -58.80 7.93
C GLY A 2 -21.33 -57.27 7.94
N GLN A 3 -21.69 -56.60 9.03
CA GLN A 3 -21.80 -55.13 9.04
C GLN A 3 -20.47 -54.40 9.38
N ASN A 4 -19.54 -55.03 10.12
CA ASN A 4 -18.28 -54.39 10.54
C ASN A 4 -17.23 -54.21 9.43
N SER A 5 -17.37 -54.90 8.28
CA SER A 5 -16.39 -54.85 7.18
C SER A 5 -16.62 -53.67 6.23
N LYS A 6 -17.89 -53.31 5.98
CA LYS A 6 -18.25 -52.15 5.12
C LYS A 6 -17.86 -50.82 5.75
N VAL A 7 -18.14 -50.64 7.04
CA VAL A 7 -17.85 -49.38 7.76
C VAL A 7 -16.33 -49.07 7.76
N LYS A 8 -15.49 -50.09 7.97
CA LYS A 8 -14.02 -49.92 7.92
C LYS A 8 -13.52 -49.59 6.51
N ARG A 9 -14.12 -50.20 5.47
CA ARG A 9 -13.76 -49.96 4.07
C ARG A 9 -14.14 -48.54 3.62
N ASP A 10 -15.30 -48.05 4.05
CA ASP A 10 -15.77 -46.71 3.70
C ASP A 10 -15.00 -45.62 4.46
N ALA A 11 -14.63 -45.86 5.73
CA ALA A 11 -13.76 -44.96 6.48
C ALA A 11 -12.36 -44.84 5.87
N ARG A 12 -11.80 -45.96 5.35
CA ARG A 12 -10.50 -45.98 4.68
C ARG A 12 -10.54 -45.21 3.35
N LYS A 13 -11.57 -45.43 2.52
CA LYS A 13 -11.78 -44.65 1.28
C LYS A 13 -11.96 -43.16 1.55
N LYS A 14 -12.65 -42.79 2.63
CA LYS A 14 -12.86 -41.38 3.02
C LYS A 14 -11.55 -40.73 3.51
N LYS A 15 -10.68 -41.48 4.20
CA LYS A 15 -9.33 -41.04 4.58
C LYS A 15 -8.42 -40.87 3.36
N GLU A 16 -8.41 -41.83 2.44
CA GLU A 16 -7.62 -41.79 1.20
C GLU A 16 -8.05 -40.62 0.29
N LYS A 17 -9.37 -40.38 0.17
CA LYS A 17 -9.90 -39.22 -0.58
C LYS A 17 -9.57 -37.87 0.10
N LYS A 18 -9.59 -37.82 1.43
CA LYS A 18 -9.21 -36.61 2.20
C LYS A 18 -7.69 -36.35 2.18
N GLN A 19 -6.88 -37.38 1.94
CA GLN A 19 -5.43 -37.28 1.79
C GLN A 19 -5.03 -36.86 0.36
N GLN A 20 -5.82 -37.25 -0.66
CA GLN A 20 -5.68 -36.80 -2.05
C GLN A 20 -6.21 -35.37 -2.29
N LEU A 21 -7.19 -34.92 -1.49
CA LEU A 21 -7.76 -33.56 -1.57
C LEU A 21 -7.02 -32.51 -0.73
N ARG A 22 -5.92 -32.88 -0.07
CA ARG A 22 -5.02 -31.88 0.53
C ARG A 22 -4.23 -31.24 -0.61
N PRO A 23 -4.37 -29.92 -0.86
CA PRO A 23 -3.50 -29.26 -1.81
C PRO A 23 -2.06 -29.55 -1.39
N LYS A 24 -1.27 -30.14 -2.30
CA LYS A 24 0.18 -30.22 -2.10
C LYS A 24 0.63 -28.78 -1.91
N ALA A 25 1.19 -28.47 -0.74
CA ALA A 25 1.87 -27.20 -0.53
C ALA A 25 2.91 -27.09 -1.65
N VAL A 26 2.67 -26.17 -2.59
CA VAL A 26 3.65 -25.83 -3.61
C VAL A 26 4.82 -25.26 -2.82
N HIS A 27 5.90 -26.03 -2.73
CA HIS A 27 7.14 -25.56 -2.12
C HIS A 27 7.69 -24.51 -3.08
N GLN A 28 7.26 -23.26 -2.90
CA GLN A 28 7.91 -22.13 -3.55
C GLN A 28 9.34 -22.10 -2.98
N PRO A 29 10.39 -22.10 -3.82
CA PRO A 29 11.73 -21.93 -3.30
C PRO A 29 11.76 -20.62 -2.52
N ALA A 30 12.18 -20.69 -1.26
CA ALA A 30 12.33 -19.52 -0.44
C ALA A 30 13.37 -18.61 -1.10
N ILE A 31 12.98 -17.39 -1.46
CA ILE A 31 13.91 -16.36 -1.92
C ILE A 31 15.01 -16.21 -0.86
N SER A 32 16.28 -16.19 -1.27
CA SER A 32 17.37 -16.11 -0.30
C SER A 32 17.46 -14.72 0.31
N PHE A 33 18.02 -14.60 1.51
CA PHE A 33 18.25 -13.29 2.12
C PHE A 33 19.11 -12.37 1.23
N ALA A 34 20.11 -12.93 0.54
CA ALA A 34 20.94 -12.17 -0.39
C ALA A 34 20.14 -11.64 -1.59
N ASP A 35 19.24 -12.45 -2.15
CA ASP A 35 18.36 -12.03 -3.26
C ASP A 35 17.38 -10.94 -2.80
N VAL A 36 16.87 -11.03 -1.57
CA VAL A 36 16.04 -9.97 -0.99
C VAL A 36 16.83 -8.68 -0.85
N MET A 37 18.02 -8.72 -0.25
CA MET A 37 18.83 -7.52 -0.02
C MET A 37 19.23 -6.84 -1.33
N MET A 38 19.79 -7.59 -2.29
CA MET A 38 20.25 -7.03 -3.56
C MET A 38 19.08 -6.61 -4.46
N GLY A 39 18.04 -7.43 -4.55
CA GLY A 39 16.89 -7.13 -5.40
C GLY A 39 16.06 -5.97 -4.88
N SER A 40 15.99 -5.75 -3.57
CA SER A 40 15.23 -4.63 -3.00
C SER A 40 15.82 -3.28 -3.42
N GLY A 41 17.15 -3.16 -3.46
CA GLY A 41 17.78 -1.93 -3.95
C GLY A 41 17.39 -1.63 -5.39
N VAL A 42 17.39 -2.65 -6.26
CA VAL A 42 16.96 -2.48 -7.66
C VAL A 42 15.52 -2.01 -7.79
N LEU A 43 14.61 -2.45 -6.92
CA LEU A 43 13.21 -2.06 -6.97
C LEU A 43 12.94 -0.70 -6.33
N PHE A 44 13.64 -0.34 -5.25
CA PHE A 44 13.23 0.75 -4.38
C PHE A 44 14.19 1.95 -4.36
N ASP A 45 15.46 1.80 -4.71
CA ASP A 45 16.44 2.89 -4.59
C ASP A 45 16.17 4.06 -5.55
N THR A 46 15.48 3.78 -6.66
CA THR A 46 15.10 4.77 -7.70
C THR A 46 13.59 4.95 -7.79
N LEU A 47 12.89 4.63 -6.71
CA LEU A 47 11.44 4.79 -6.63
C LEU A 47 11.10 6.26 -6.41
N ASP A 48 10.30 6.83 -7.31
CA ASP A 48 9.91 8.24 -7.27
C ASP A 48 8.47 8.41 -7.79
N THR A 49 7.89 9.60 -7.67
CA THR A 49 6.66 9.96 -8.35
C THR A 49 6.83 9.79 -9.86
N PRO A 50 5.89 9.12 -10.57
CA PRO A 50 5.94 9.04 -12.02
C PRO A 50 6.01 10.43 -12.66
N SER A 51 6.95 10.65 -13.59
CA SER A 51 7.05 11.92 -14.33
C SER A 51 5.85 12.19 -15.25
N ASP A 52 5.16 11.13 -15.66
CA ASP A 52 4.02 11.15 -16.57
C ASP A 52 3.08 9.95 -16.33
N ILE A 53 1.83 10.10 -16.76
CA ILE A 53 0.81 9.04 -16.67
C ILE A 53 0.86 8.19 -17.96
N ASN A 54 1.88 7.33 -18.05
CA ASN A 54 2.02 6.37 -19.16
C ASN A 54 1.09 5.15 -19.02
N GLN A 55 1.16 4.26 -20.01
CA GLN A 55 0.33 3.05 -20.06
C GLN A 55 0.48 2.12 -18.85
N HIS A 56 1.71 1.95 -18.32
CA HIS A 56 1.93 1.12 -17.13
C HIS A 56 1.26 1.70 -15.89
N VAL A 57 1.37 3.03 -15.72
CA VAL A 57 0.70 3.76 -14.63
C VAL A 57 -0.82 3.65 -14.76
N ILE A 58 -1.36 3.88 -15.97
CA ILE A 58 -2.81 3.79 -16.24
C ILE A 58 -3.34 2.40 -15.91
N GLU A 59 -2.70 1.35 -16.41
CA GLU A 59 -3.12 -0.04 -16.17
C GLU A 59 -3.05 -0.41 -14.70
N PHE A 60 -2.01 0.05 -13.99
CA PHE A 60 -1.88 -0.19 -12.57
C PHE A 60 -2.96 0.53 -11.77
N CYS A 61 -3.16 1.83 -12.00
CA CYS A 61 -4.20 2.61 -11.31
C CYS A 61 -5.60 2.02 -11.54
N ARG A 62 -5.93 1.64 -12.79
CA ARG A 62 -7.20 0.99 -13.13
C ARG A 62 -7.42 -0.36 -12.44
N SER A 63 -6.34 -1.04 -12.04
CA SER A 63 -6.45 -2.28 -11.27
C SER A 63 -6.82 -2.05 -9.80
N ILE A 64 -6.70 -0.81 -9.31
CA ILE A 64 -6.94 -0.42 -7.91
C ILE A 64 -8.29 0.31 -7.78
N SER A 65 -8.54 1.30 -8.64
CA SER A 65 -9.70 2.19 -8.54
C SER A 65 -10.26 2.51 -9.93
N SER A 66 -11.56 2.84 -10.00
CA SER A 66 -12.20 3.38 -11.21
C SER A 66 -11.95 4.88 -11.40
N GLU A 67 -11.42 5.56 -10.37
CA GLU A 67 -11.09 6.98 -10.41
C GLU A 67 -9.86 7.26 -11.28
N ALA A 68 -9.76 8.48 -11.78
CA ALA A 68 -8.58 8.92 -12.54
C ALA A 68 -7.48 9.42 -11.60
N PRO A 69 -6.22 8.99 -11.77
CA PRO A 69 -5.12 9.58 -11.04
C PRO A 69 -4.83 11.00 -11.54
N PHE A 70 -4.35 11.86 -10.65
CA PHE A 70 -3.96 13.23 -10.98
C PHE A 70 -2.74 13.66 -10.16
N PHE A 71 -1.97 14.59 -10.73
CA PHE A 71 -0.86 15.19 -10.01
C PHE A 71 -1.37 16.23 -9.02
N ILE A 72 -0.81 16.21 -7.81
CA ILE A 72 -1.09 17.18 -6.77
C ILE A 72 0.22 17.60 -6.11
N ASP A 73 0.32 18.88 -5.78
CA ASP A 73 1.47 19.41 -5.06
C ASP A 73 1.28 19.16 -3.55
N SER A 74 2.38 18.81 -2.88
CA SER A 74 2.46 18.68 -1.43
C SER A 74 2.59 20.06 -0.82
N GLU A 75 1.55 20.50 -0.13
CA GLU A 75 1.44 21.81 0.50
C GLU A 75 1.27 21.63 2.02
N PRO A 76 2.31 21.13 2.72
CA PRO A 76 2.25 20.95 4.16
C PRO A 76 2.12 22.29 4.89
N GLU A 77 1.50 22.24 6.06
CA GLU A 77 1.60 23.32 7.04
C GLU A 77 2.86 23.14 7.89
N PRO A 78 3.37 24.20 8.58
CA PRO A 78 4.51 24.07 9.49
C PRO A 78 4.32 22.97 10.56
N TRP A 79 3.07 22.73 10.96
CA TRP A 79 2.67 21.72 11.92
C TRP A 79 2.37 20.34 11.30
N SER A 80 2.38 20.18 9.98
CA SER A 80 2.19 18.85 9.38
C SER A 80 3.22 17.87 9.92
N ARG A 81 2.80 16.63 10.18
CA ARG A 81 3.62 15.57 10.78
C ARG A 81 4.00 14.52 9.75
N ALA A 82 5.28 14.12 9.76
CA ALA A 82 5.76 13.03 8.93
C ALA A 82 4.98 11.73 9.22
N GLY A 83 4.60 10.99 8.17
CA GLY A 83 3.90 9.70 8.30
C GLY A 83 2.47 9.75 8.86
N CYS A 84 1.89 10.94 9.08
CA CYS A 84 0.58 11.11 9.73
C CYS A 84 -0.45 11.76 8.79
N CYS A 85 -0.58 11.28 7.55
CA CYS A 85 -1.35 11.97 6.51
C CYS A 85 -2.84 12.19 6.86
N ASP A 86 -3.49 11.21 7.48
CA ASP A 86 -4.86 11.31 7.97
C ASP A 86 -5.00 12.34 9.10
N LEU A 87 -4.07 12.34 10.06
CA LEU A 87 -4.08 13.30 11.16
C LEU A 87 -3.80 14.72 10.67
N ASN A 88 -2.92 14.88 9.68
CA ASN A 88 -2.66 16.17 9.04
C ASN A 88 -3.94 16.72 8.39
N VAL A 89 -4.65 15.87 7.65
CA VAL A 89 -5.93 16.23 7.02
C VAL A 89 -7.01 16.52 8.07
N ALA A 90 -7.07 15.74 9.15
CA ALA A 90 -8.03 15.95 10.24
C ALA A 90 -7.81 17.31 10.93
N GLU A 91 -6.55 17.66 11.24
CA GLU A 91 -6.21 18.96 11.82
C GLU A 91 -6.48 20.10 10.84
N TYR A 92 -6.14 19.93 9.57
CA TYR A 92 -6.42 20.93 8.55
C TYR A 92 -7.92 21.17 8.40
N ALA A 93 -8.71 20.10 8.41
CA ALA A 93 -10.16 20.17 8.32
C ALA A 93 -10.79 20.77 9.58
N ARG A 94 -10.22 20.54 10.76
CA ARG A 94 -10.63 21.20 12.00
C ARG A 94 -10.46 22.72 11.91
N LEU A 95 -9.41 23.19 11.24
CA LEU A 95 -9.09 24.61 11.09
C LEU A 95 -9.86 25.28 9.93
N ASN A 96 -10.11 24.55 8.83
CA ASN A 96 -10.57 25.14 7.57
C ASN A 96 -11.90 24.55 7.04
N GLY A 97 -12.49 23.58 7.74
CA GLY A 97 -13.62 22.79 7.23
C GLY A 97 -13.18 21.77 6.17
N GLY A 98 -14.10 21.23 5.37
CA GLY A 98 -13.79 20.21 4.37
C GLY A 98 -13.71 18.79 4.94
N ARG A 99 -13.12 17.87 4.18
CA ARG A 99 -13.09 16.43 4.52
C ARG A 99 -11.87 15.72 3.96
N ILE A 100 -11.64 14.52 4.49
CA ILE A 100 -10.63 13.58 4.00
C ILE A 100 -11.05 12.92 2.69
N VAL A 101 -10.07 12.67 1.83
CA VAL A 101 -10.15 11.78 0.66
C VAL A 101 -8.94 10.85 0.71
N CYS A 102 -9.21 9.59 1.04
CA CYS A 102 -8.20 8.54 1.05
C CYS A 102 -8.03 7.94 -0.35
N GLY A 103 -6.79 7.63 -0.66
CA GLY A 103 -6.37 7.07 -1.94
C GLY A 103 -4.96 6.53 -1.81
N TYR A 104 -4.17 6.73 -2.86
CA TYR A 104 -2.82 6.24 -2.95
C TYR A 104 -1.89 7.27 -3.58
N ARG A 105 -0.72 7.47 -2.99
CA ARG A 105 0.45 8.00 -3.71
C ARG A 105 1.00 6.91 -4.61
N ILE A 106 1.25 7.23 -5.87
CA ILE A 106 1.83 6.30 -6.82
C ILE A 106 3.33 6.54 -6.88
N TRP A 107 4.07 5.47 -6.68
CA TRP A 107 5.51 5.40 -6.71
C TRP A 107 5.95 4.49 -7.86
N TYR A 108 6.92 4.91 -8.65
CA TYR A 108 7.25 4.27 -9.90
C TYR A 108 8.76 4.25 -10.11
N ASN A 109 9.27 3.05 -10.36
CA ASN A 109 10.66 2.82 -10.74
C ASN A 109 10.70 2.36 -12.20
N GLY A 110 10.36 3.31 -13.09
CA GLY A 110 10.31 3.09 -14.53
C GLY A 110 9.59 1.80 -14.93
N SER A 111 10.06 1.14 -15.98
CA SER A 111 9.43 -0.05 -16.53
C SER A 111 9.55 -1.32 -15.67
N PHE A 112 10.08 -1.27 -14.44
CA PHE A 112 10.31 -2.48 -13.63
C PHE A 112 9.28 -2.66 -12.52
N TYR A 113 8.86 -1.57 -11.88
CA TYR A 113 8.10 -1.67 -10.64
C TYR A 113 7.24 -0.43 -10.38
N ILE A 114 6.08 -0.68 -9.78
CA ILE A 114 5.14 0.35 -9.36
C ILE A 114 4.52 -0.03 -8.01
N GLU A 115 4.32 0.96 -7.16
CA GLU A 115 3.66 0.84 -5.86
C GLU A 115 2.61 1.93 -5.71
N ALA A 116 1.52 1.58 -5.02
CA ALA A 116 0.53 2.49 -4.50
C ALA A 116 0.63 2.45 -2.97
N GLU A 117 1.04 3.56 -2.36
CA GLU A 117 1.12 3.73 -0.91
C GLU A 117 -0.09 4.50 -0.41
N ARG A 118 -0.80 3.95 0.59
CA ARG A 118 -2.05 4.51 1.08
C ARG A 118 -1.81 5.90 1.63
N HIS A 119 -2.62 6.84 1.19
CA HIS A 119 -2.45 8.25 1.49
C HIS A 119 -3.78 8.96 1.67
N ALA A 120 -3.77 10.05 2.44
CA ALA A 120 -4.92 10.92 2.67
C ALA A 120 -4.62 12.35 2.22
N ILE A 121 -5.56 12.93 1.47
CA ILE A 121 -5.56 14.34 1.11
C ILE A 121 -6.83 15.02 1.61
N TRP A 122 -6.83 16.35 1.62
CA TRP A 122 -7.98 17.17 2.00
C TRP A 122 -8.76 17.67 0.78
N THR A 123 -10.06 17.88 0.93
CA THR A 123 -10.91 18.59 -0.03
C THR A 123 -12.00 19.42 0.64
N ASP A 124 -12.33 20.57 0.06
CA ASP A 124 -13.56 21.33 0.34
C ASP A 124 -14.75 20.90 -0.55
N GLY A 125 -14.54 19.98 -1.48
CA GLY A 125 -15.50 19.56 -2.50
C GLY A 125 -15.33 20.23 -3.87
N THR A 126 -14.47 21.24 -3.98
CA THR A 126 -14.11 21.93 -5.23
C THR A 126 -12.63 21.75 -5.57
N SER A 127 -11.78 21.78 -4.55
CA SER A 127 -10.32 21.72 -4.65
C SER A 127 -9.76 20.58 -3.80
N PHE A 128 -8.54 20.16 -4.13
CA PHE A 128 -7.80 19.14 -3.39
C PHE A 128 -6.49 19.73 -2.87
N ARG A 129 -6.06 19.31 -1.68
CA ARG A 129 -4.77 19.68 -1.10
C ARG A 129 -4.12 18.50 -0.40
N ASP A 130 -2.86 18.22 -0.73
CA ASP A 130 -2.06 17.29 0.07
C ASP A 130 -1.38 18.06 1.20
N VAL A 131 -1.87 17.88 2.42
CA VAL A 131 -1.37 18.59 3.62
C VAL A 131 -0.16 17.87 4.23
N SER A 132 0.36 16.85 3.57
CA SER A 132 1.51 16.08 4.02
C SER A 132 2.73 16.33 3.15
N PHE A 133 3.91 16.06 3.70
CA PHE A 133 5.18 16.16 2.98
C PHE A 133 5.85 14.79 2.85
N ILE A 134 6.89 14.74 2.03
CA ILE A 134 7.77 13.59 1.86
C ILE A 134 9.16 14.03 2.30
N GLU A 135 9.86 13.17 3.03
CA GLU A 135 11.17 13.49 3.63
C GLU A 135 12.28 13.67 2.57
N ASP A 136 12.14 13.11 1.37
CA ASP A 136 13.12 13.34 0.30
C ASP A 136 13.00 14.73 -0.38
N GLY A 137 12.03 15.55 0.05
CA GLY A 137 11.77 16.86 -0.52
C GLY A 137 10.90 16.84 -1.77
N THR A 138 10.33 15.69 -2.16
CA THR A 138 9.35 15.60 -3.24
C THR A 138 8.15 16.49 -2.94
N VAL A 139 7.92 17.47 -3.81
CA VAL A 139 6.85 18.47 -3.67
C VAL A 139 5.63 18.20 -4.53
N ARG A 140 5.66 17.14 -5.35
CA ARG A 140 4.58 16.80 -6.27
C ARG A 140 4.46 15.29 -6.39
N VAL A 141 3.24 14.80 -6.22
CA VAL A 141 2.93 13.36 -6.24
C VAL A 141 1.82 13.06 -7.24
N LEU A 142 1.82 11.83 -7.76
CA LEU A 142 0.67 11.30 -8.48
C LEU A 142 -0.27 10.66 -7.46
N PHE A 143 -1.45 11.22 -7.29
CA PHE A 143 -2.47 10.70 -6.38
C PHE A 143 -3.57 9.96 -7.16
N LEU A 144 -3.91 8.76 -6.71
CA LEU A 144 -5.06 7.99 -7.16
C LEU A 144 -6.10 7.95 -6.04
N PRO A 145 -7.25 8.62 -6.18
CA PRO A 145 -8.36 8.42 -5.25
C PRO A 145 -8.79 6.95 -5.21
N ASP A 146 -9.07 6.44 -4.01
CA ASP A 146 -9.67 5.10 -3.87
C ASP A 146 -11.11 5.12 -4.40
N LEU A 147 -11.77 3.97 -4.45
CA LEU A 147 -13.22 3.89 -4.68
C LEU A 147 -13.95 4.76 -3.66
N LEU A 148 -15.01 5.46 -4.07
CA LEU A 148 -15.71 6.46 -3.25
C LEU A 148 -16.08 5.94 -1.85
N GLU A 149 -16.52 4.70 -1.74
CA GLU A 149 -16.88 4.04 -0.48
C GLU A 149 -15.69 3.71 0.44
N LYS A 150 -14.46 3.84 -0.06
CA LYS A 150 -13.20 3.60 0.68
C LYS A 150 -12.39 4.86 0.95
N GLN A 151 -12.84 6.03 0.49
CA GLN A 151 -12.12 7.30 0.65
C GLN A 151 -12.19 7.89 2.07
N GLN A 152 -12.94 7.29 2.99
CA GLN A 152 -13.26 7.92 4.29
C GLN A 152 -12.22 7.65 5.38
N ASP A 153 -11.45 6.57 5.26
CA ASP A 153 -10.52 6.11 6.30
C ASP A 153 -9.38 5.28 5.68
N LEU A 154 -8.15 5.51 6.12
CA LEU A 154 -6.96 4.76 5.73
C LEU A 154 -7.08 3.25 6.05
N ALA A 155 -7.83 2.87 7.09
CA ALA A 155 -8.02 1.48 7.47
C ALA A 155 -8.92 0.67 6.51
N MET A 156 -9.62 1.34 5.60
CA MET A 156 -10.60 0.71 4.68
C MET A 156 -9.95 -0.11 3.54
N ASN A 157 -8.63 -0.02 3.36
CA ASN A 157 -7.93 -0.67 2.26
C ASN A 157 -6.45 -0.92 2.61
N LEU A 158 -5.74 -1.65 1.74
CA LEU A 158 -4.35 -2.03 1.93
C LEU A 158 -3.42 -0.81 2.01
N LEU A 159 -2.42 -0.86 2.89
CA LEU A 159 -1.40 0.18 3.03
C LEU A 159 -0.49 0.30 1.82
N LYS A 160 -0.13 -0.83 1.22
CA LYS A 160 0.70 -0.87 0.01
C LYS A 160 0.13 -1.88 -0.97
N ILE A 161 0.06 -1.48 -2.23
CA ILE A 161 -0.22 -2.38 -3.37
C ILE A 161 0.97 -2.27 -4.29
N ARG A 162 1.62 -3.40 -4.59
CA ARG A 162 2.84 -3.44 -5.40
C ARG A 162 2.61 -4.20 -6.67
N LYS A 163 3.32 -3.88 -7.75
CA LYS A 163 3.39 -4.69 -8.97
C LYS A 163 4.77 -4.56 -9.59
N THR A 164 5.28 -5.65 -10.14
CA THR A 164 6.42 -5.59 -11.07
C THR A 164 5.94 -5.88 -12.48
N PHE A 165 6.64 -5.33 -13.46
CA PHE A 165 6.44 -5.63 -14.89
C PHE A 165 7.47 -6.63 -15.41
N ASP A 166 8.35 -7.11 -14.53
CA ASP A 166 9.40 -8.04 -14.85
C ASP A 166 9.31 -9.25 -13.92
N GLU A 167 8.98 -10.41 -14.52
CA GLU A 167 8.70 -11.65 -13.81
C GLU A 167 9.85 -12.11 -12.90
N ARG A 168 11.08 -11.65 -13.18
CA ARG A 168 12.27 -11.94 -12.35
C ARG A 168 12.10 -11.42 -10.92
N TYR A 169 11.37 -10.32 -10.71
CA TYR A 169 11.15 -9.72 -9.40
C TYR A 169 9.86 -10.17 -8.72
N GLU A 170 9.03 -11.01 -9.37
CA GLU A 170 7.75 -11.44 -8.81
C GLU A 170 7.89 -12.17 -7.45
N PRO A 171 8.89 -13.05 -7.22
CA PRO A 171 9.12 -13.64 -5.89
C PRO A 171 9.47 -12.59 -4.83
N LEU A 172 10.22 -11.55 -5.21
CA LEU A 172 10.61 -10.46 -4.31
C LEU A 172 9.43 -9.56 -3.95
N VAL A 173 8.60 -9.20 -4.94
CA VAL A 173 7.36 -8.44 -4.70
C VAL A 173 6.41 -9.23 -3.79
N LYS A 174 6.29 -10.55 -3.99
CA LYS A 174 5.51 -11.43 -3.10
C LYS A 174 6.06 -11.45 -1.67
N TYR A 175 7.39 -11.49 -1.51
CA TYR A 175 8.03 -11.41 -0.21
C TYR A 175 7.68 -10.09 0.50
N HIS A 176 7.86 -8.94 -0.15
CA HIS A 176 7.54 -7.64 0.45
C HIS A 176 6.06 -7.47 0.78
N ARG A 177 5.15 -7.93 -0.10
CA ARG A 177 3.71 -7.98 0.20
C ARG A 177 3.42 -8.81 1.46
N SER A 178 4.16 -9.90 1.70
CA SER A 178 3.98 -10.72 2.92
C SER A 178 4.52 -10.06 4.19
N MET A 179 5.39 -9.07 4.03
CA MET A 179 6.00 -8.29 5.10
C MET A 179 5.24 -7.00 5.40
N ASP A 180 4.27 -6.60 4.56
CA ASP A 180 3.39 -5.49 4.85
C ASP A 180 2.65 -5.74 6.14
N ARG A 181 3.03 -4.96 7.16
CA ARG A 181 2.30 -4.91 8.41
C ARG A 181 1.32 -3.75 8.35
N PRO A 182 0.16 -3.86 8.99
CA PRO A 182 -0.63 -2.68 9.30
C PRO A 182 0.23 -1.68 10.09
N ALA A 183 -0.15 -0.41 10.06
CA ALA A 183 0.56 0.66 10.74
C ALA A 183 0.76 0.31 12.24
N PRO A 184 1.89 0.72 12.85
CA PRO A 184 2.15 0.46 14.26
C PRO A 184 0.99 0.88 15.15
N THR A 185 0.72 0.08 16.18
CA THR A 185 -0.41 0.26 17.11
C THR A 185 -0.14 1.33 18.16
N VAL A 186 0.48 2.45 17.77
CA VAL A 186 0.52 3.64 18.63
C VAL A 186 -0.80 4.38 18.46
N SER A 187 -1.30 5.02 19.52
CA SER A 187 -2.49 5.85 19.38
C SER A 187 -2.21 7.04 18.46
N ALA A 188 -3.24 7.57 17.81
CA ALA A 188 -3.15 8.78 17.00
C ALA A 188 -2.50 9.95 17.77
N GLU A 189 -2.84 10.10 19.05
CA GLU A 189 -2.25 11.10 19.95
C GLU A 189 -0.74 10.91 20.12
N VAL A 190 -0.29 9.67 20.36
CA VAL A 190 1.13 9.37 20.50
C VAL A 190 1.83 9.64 19.17
N ALA A 191 1.32 9.13 18.05
CA ALA A 191 1.88 9.35 16.72
C ALA A 191 2.05 10.85 16.41
N TRP A 192 1.01 11.65 16.67
CA TRP A 192 1.03 13.10 16.48
C TRP A 192 2.08 13.82 17.34
N SER A 193 2.26 13.37 18.58
CA SER A 193 3.17 13.99 19.55
C SER A 193 4.65 13.71 19.26
N ILE A 194 4.97 12.53 18.72
CA ILE A 194 6.37 12.09 18.52
C ILE A 194 6.86 12.32 17.09
N SER A 195 5.96 12.46 16.12
CA SER A 195 6.36 12.63 14.72
C SER A 195 6.97 14.01 14.48
N PRO A 196 8.08 14.11 13.73
CA PRO A 196 8.67 15.39 13.34
C PRO A 196 7.69 16.26 12.58
N THR A 197 7.73 17.57 12.84
CA THR A 197 6.94 18.55 12.10
C THR A 197 7.63 18.94 10.79
N TYR A 198 6.86 19.47 9.83
CA TYR A 198 7.43 20.01 8.60
C TYR A 198 8.40 21.17 8.87
N GLU A 199 8.11 22.02 9.85
CA GLU A 199 9.02 23.09 10.29
C GLU A 199 10.35 22.52 10.83
N GLN A 200 10.28 21.45 11.63
CA GLN A 200 11.48 20.77 12.12
C GLN A 200 12.27 20.11 11.00
N PHE A 201 11.58 19.59 9.99
CA PHE A 201 12.20 18.99 8.81
C PHE A 201 12.88 20.03 7.92
N SER A 202 12.23 21.17 7.70
CA SER A 202 12.69 22.25 6.81
C SER A 202 13.80 23.12 7.43
N ALA A 203 14.15 22.88 8.69
CA ALA A 203 15.21 23.58 9.40
C ALA A 203 16.61 22.95 9.20
N PHE A 204 16.70 21.89 8.40
CA PHE A 204 17.93 21.20 8.00
C PHE A 204 18.29 21.46 6.53
#